data_AF-A0A967T4Z6-F1
#
_entry.id   AF-A0A967T4Z6-F1
#
_cell.length_a   1.000
_cell.length_b   1.000
_cell.length_c   1.000
_cell.angle_alpha   90.00
_cell.angle_beta   90.00
_cell.angle_gamma   90.00
#
_symmetry.space_group_name_H-M   'P 1'
#
loop_
_entity.id
_entity.type
_entity.pdbx_description
1 polymer ?
#
loop_
_entity_poly.entity_id
_entity_poly.type
_entity_poly.pdbx_seq_one_letter_code
_entity_poly.pdbx_strand_id
1 'polypeptide(L)'
;MPSSPVMKVLATTILMLSLAACGGKESLAPEEMQARAFADFRAKIEAVVVDPTRREAILAQMTTLEAEFDALKATVEQRRTELRQLYLDYDATRAQLEEVLTTHHARVRRARKAVGDAHLALISTTTEEEWAVLDEADTEAMKSLIALLQAI
;
A
#
# COMPACT_ATOMS: atom_id res chain seq x y z
N MET A 1 73.20 -15.37 -16.77
CA MET A 1 72.48 -16.32 -15.91
C MET A 1 71.26 -15.60 -15.34
N PRO A 2 70.11 -16.29 -15.25
CA PRO A 2 68.81 -15.80 -15.72
C PRO A 2 68.08 -14.91 -14.70
N SER A 3 67.63 -13.75 -15.17
CA SER A 3 66.57 -12.97 -14.53
C SER A 3 65.21 -13.55 -14.93
N SER A 4 64.46 -13.99 -13.91
CA SER A 4 63.14 -14.62 -14.03
C SER A 4 62.04 -13.60 -14.41
N PRO A 5 61.16 -13.91 -15.37
CA PRO A 5 59.94 -13.15 -15.61
C PRO A 5 58.76 -13.87 -14.93
N VAL A 6 58.56 -13.65 -13.64
CA VAL A 6 57.36 -14.14 -12.93
C VAL A 6 56.65 -12.95 -12.29
N MET A 7 56.13 -12.03 -13.11
CA MET A 7 55.37 -10.91 -12.57
C MET A 7 54.42 -10.27 -13.59
N LYS A 8 53.60 -11.06 -14.31
CA LYS A 8 52.57 -10.52 -15.23
C LYS A 8 51.26 -11.32 -15.34
N VAL A 9 50.88 -12.13 -14.36
CA VAL A 9 49.58 -12.85 -14.41
C VAL A 9 48.84 -12.74 -13.08
N LEU A 10 48.73 -11.52 -12.57
CA LEU A 10 48.00 -11.21 -11.34
C LEU A 10 47.24 -9.89 -11.52
N ALA A 11 46.53 -9.75 -12.66
CA ALA A 11 45.77 -8.55 -12.97
C ALA A 11 44.54 -8.80 -13.87
N THR A 12 44.05 -10.04 -13.96
CA THR A 12 42.96 -10.39 -14.89
C THR A 12 41.90 -11.30 -14.27
N THR A 13 41.62 -11.14 -12.97
CA THR A 13 40.56 -11.90 -12.28
C THR A 13 39.77 -11.04 -11.29
N ILE A 14 39.62 -9.74 -11.58
CA ILE A 14 38.77 -8.82 -10.79
C ILE A 14 37.95 -7.96 -11.78
N LEU A 15 37.19 -8.59 -12.66
CA LEU A 15 36.25 -7.86 -13.54
C LEU A 15 35.05 -8.72 -13.98
N MET A 16 34.57 -9.61 -13.11
CA MET A 16 33.40 -10.45 -13.39
C MET A 16 32.49 -10.69 -12.16
N LEU A 17 32.48 -9.77 -11.19
CA LEU A 17 31.60 -9.85 -10.01
C LEU A 17 30.72 -8.60 -9.79
N SER A 18 30.77 -7.62 -10.69
CA SER A 18 29.98 -6.38 -10.58
C SER A 18 28.57 -6.44 -11.19
N LEU A 19 28.12 -7.61 -11.67
CA LEU A 19 26.77 -7.79 -12.24
C LEU A 19 25.74 -8.39 -11.27
N ALA A 20 26.11 -8.67 -10.02
CA ALA A 20 25.18 -9.18 -9.00
C ALA A 20 24.63 -8.11 -8.03
N ALA A 21 24.88 -6.82 -8.28
CA ALA A 21 24.62 -5.75 -7.29
C ALA A 21 23.53 -4.73 -7.68
N CYS A 22 22.78 -4.95 -8.76
CA CYS A 22 21.60 -4.14 -9.11
C CYS A 22 20.39 -5.06 -9.33
N GLY A 23 19.71 -5.47 -8.26
CA GLY A 23 18.52 -6.31 -8.38
C GLY A 23 17.88 -6.78 -7.06
N GLY A 24 18.53 -6.56 -5.92
CA GLY A 24 18.00 -6.93 -4.60
C GLY A 24 17.26 -5.80 -3.90
N LYS A 25 16.20 -5.26 -4.52
CA LYS A 25 15.10 -4.72 -3.71
C LYS A 25 14.03 -5.79 -3.77
N GLU A 26 13.90 -6.59 -2.73
CA GLU A 26 12.72 -7.44 -2.55
C GLU A 26 11.51 -6.51 -2.64
N SER A 27 10.84 -6.54 -3.79
CA SER A 27 9.55 -5.88 -3.95
C SER A 27 8.58 -6.71 -3.12
N LEU A 28 8.28 -6.23 -1.92
CA LEU A 28 7.23 -6.79 -1.09
C LEU A 28 5.95 -6.95 -1.91
N ALA A 29 5.17 -8.00 -1.60
CA ALA A 29 3.86 -8.13 -2.19
C ALA A 29 3.00 -6.90 -1.81
N PRO A 30 2.03 -6.47 -2.64
CA PRO A 30 1.18 -5.31 -2.33
C PRO A 30 0.53 -5.39 -0.94
N GLU A 31 0.16 -6.58 -0.50
CA GLU A 31 -0.41 -6.84 0.83
C GLU A 31 0.59 -6.61 1.96
N GLU A 32 1.83 -7.04 1.78
CA GLU A 32 2.90 -6.83 2.76
C GLU A 32 3.31 -5.36 2.83
N MET A 33 3.32 -4.66 1.70
CA MET A 33 3.54 -3.20 1.66
C MET A 33 2.44 -2.46 2.43
N GLN A 34 1.18 -2.84 2.24
CA GLN A 34 0.05 -2.26 2.96
C GLN A 34 0.14 -2.56 4.46
N ALA A 35 0.34 -3.80 4.87
CA ALA A 35 0.43 -4.15 6.29
C ALA A 35 1.58 -3.41 6.98
N ARG A 36 2.74 -3.31 6.30
CA ARG A 36 3.89 -2.53 6.77
C ARG A 36 3.55 -1.04 6.90
N ALA A 37 2.80 -0.48 5.97
CA ALA A 37 2.33 0.91 6.01
C ALA A 37 1.60 1.24 7.31
N PHE A 38 0.58 0.43 7.62
CA PHE A 38 -0.27 0.64 8.78
C PHE A 38 0.53 0.40 10.06
N ALA A 39 1.43 -0.58 10.08
CA ALA A 39 2.33 -0.81 11.21
C ALA A 39 3.28 0.38 11.45
N ASP A 40 3.95 0.89 10.40
CA ASP A 40 4.87 2.02 10.49
C ASP A 40 4.13 3.29 10.95
N PHE A 41 2.92 3.53 10.45
CA PHE A 41 2.11 4.68 10.86
C PHE A 41 1.64 4.58 12.32
N ARG A 42 1.24 3.39 12.79
CA ARG A 42 0.91 3.13 14.20
C ARG A 42 2.10 3.39 15.13
N ALA A 43 3.28 2.88 14.79
CA ALA A 43 4.49 3.13 15.55
C ALA A 43 4.80 4.63 15.65
N LYS A 44 4.51 5.40 14.60
CA LYS A 44 4.67 6.86 14.63
C LYS A 44 3.63 7.56 15.50
N ILE A 45 2.36 7.14 15.46
CA ILE A 45 1.33 7.62 16.40
C ILE A 45 1.80 7.41 17.84
N GLU A 46 2.37 6.24 18.15
CA GLU A 46 2.90 5.95 19.49
C GLU A 46 4.05 6.86 19.90
N ALA A 47 4.92 7.23 18.95
CA ALA A 47 6.05 8.13 19.20
C ALA A 47 5.66 9.61 19.34
N VAL A 48 4.64 10.05 18.61
CA VAL A 48 4.22 11.47 18.53
C VAL A 48 3.20 11.82 19.61
N VAL A 49 2.24 10.92 19.88
CA VAL A 49 1.14 11.20 20.81
C VAL A 49 1.50 10.73 22.22
N VAL A 50 1.90 11.70 23.04
CA VAL A 50 2.38 11.46 24.42
C VAL A 50 1.24 11.04 25.35
N ASP A 51 0.07 11.68 25.22
CA ASP A 51 -1.11 11.37 26.04
C ASP A 51 -1.63 9.95 25.72
N PRO A 52 -1.64 9.02 26.70
CA PRO A 52 -1.98 7.63 26.44
C PRO A 52 -3.45 7.44 26.04
N THR A 53 -4.37 8.22 26.61
CA THR A 53 -5.80 8.11 26.31
C THR A 53 -6.11 8.61 24.90
N ARG A 54 -5.49 9.74 24.50
CA ARG A 54 -5.62 10.25 23.13
C ARG A 54 -4.97 9.31 22.13
N ARG A 55 -3.80 8.76 22.46
CA ARG A 55 -3.10 7.78 21.61
C ARG A 55 -3.97 6.56 21.34
N GLU A 56 -4.60 5.97 22.37
CA GLU A 56 -5.52 4.85 22.21
C GLU A 56 -6.69 5.19 21.27
N ALA A 57 -7.28 6.39 21.42
CA ALA A 57 -8.36 6.84 20.56
C ALA A 57 -7.92 6.99 19.08
N ILE A 58 -6.73 7.55 18.84
CA ILE A 58 -6.17 7.72 17.48
C ILE A 58 -5.84 6.34 16.87
N LEU A 59 -5.25 5.42 17.64
CA LEU A 59 -4.98 4.05 17.18
C LEU A 59 -6.27 3.30 16.83
N ALA A 60 -7.37 3.52 17.55
CA ALA A 60 -8.68 2.97 17.20
C ALA A 60 -9.22 3.53 15.87
N GLN A 61 -9.03 4.83 15.61
CA GLN A 61 -9.34 5.41 14.29
C GLN A 61 -8.46 4.81 13.18
N MET A 62 -7.18 4.55 13.46
CA MET A 62 -6.29 3.91 12.48
C MET A 62 -6.75 2.49 12.12
N THR A 63 -7.19 1.71 13.10
CA THR A 63 -7.78 0.38 12.87
C THR A 63 -9.06 0.45 12.05
N THR A 64 -9.90 1.48 12.27
CA THR A 64 -11.08 1.72 11.45
C THR A 64 -10.69 2.05 10.01
N LEU A 65 -9.70 2.92 9.81
CA LEU A 65 -9.20 3.28 8.49
C LEU A 65 -8.65 2.06 7.73
N GLU A 66 -7.86 1.20 8.39
CA GLU A 66 -7.36 -0.05 7.80
C GLU A 66 -8.50 -0.97 7.33
N ALA A 67 -9.51 -1.16 8.19
CA ALA A 67 -10.67 -1.98 7.86
C ALA A 67 -11.46 -1.45 6.66
N GLU A 68 -11.65 -0.13 6.56
CA GLU A 68 -12.34 0.49 5.42
C GLU A 68 -11.51 0.38 4.13
N PHE A 69 -10.19 0.45 4.21
CA PHE A 69 -9.30 0.19 3.07
C PHE A 69 -9.40 -1.26 2.58
N ASP A 70 -9.38 -2.23 3.49
CA ASP A 70 -9.54 -3.64 3.15
C ASP A 70 -10.93 -3.91 2.53
N ALA A 71 -11.98 -3.27 3.04
CA ALA A 71 -13.33 -3.35 2.48
C ALA A 71 -13.40 -2.78 1.06
N LEU A 72 -12.71 -1.66 0.79
CA LEU A 72 -12.60 -1.11 -0.57
C LEU A 72 -11.86 -2.08 -1.49
N LYS A 73 -10.71 -2.62 -1.07
CA LYS A 73 -9.94 -3.58 -1.85
C LYS A 73 -10.78 -4.83 -2.18
N ALA A 74 -11.47 -5.38 -1.18
CA ALA A 74 -12.39 -6.51 -1.37
C ALA A 74 -13.50 -6.17 -2.36
N THR A 75 -14.05 -4.95 -2.32
CA THR A 75 -15.04 -4.48 -3.30
C THR A 75 -14.46 -4.49 -4.71
N VAL A 76 -13.24 -4.00 -4.91
CA VAL A 76 -12.60 -3.99 -6.25
C VAL A 76 -12.32 -5.40 -6.76
N GLU A 77 -11.83 -6.32 -5.92
CA GLU A 77 -11.59 -7.70 -6.32
C GLU A 77 -12.89 -8.47 -6.57
N GLN A 78 -13.96 -8.16 -5.83
CA GLN A 78 -15.29 -8.72 -6.08
C GLN A 78 -15.78 -8.33 -7.48
N ARG A 79 -15.51 -7.11 -7.96
CA ARG A 79 -15.83 -6.69 -9.34
C ARG A 79 -15.18 -7.57 -10.38
N ARG A 80 -13.89 -7.85 -10.22
CA ARG A 80 -13.14 -8.70 -11.15
C ARG A 80 -13.72 -10.11 -11.19
N THR A 81 -14.13 -10.63 -10.03
CA THR A 81 -14.73 -11.95 -9.91
C THR A 81 -16.11 -12.00 -10.56
N GLU A 82 -16.99 -11.06 -10.26
CA GLU A 82 -18.35 -10.98 -10.84
C GLU A 82 -18.32 -10.80 -12.36
N LEU A 83 -17.47 -9.90 -12.86
CA LEU A 83 -17.28 -9.73 -14.31
C LEU A 83 -16.76 -11.02 -14.96
N ARG A 84 -15.78 -11.70 -14.35
CA ARG A 84 -15.27 -12.97 -14.88
C ARG A 84 -16.37 -14.02 -14.94
N GLN A 85 -17.21 -14.14 -13.91
CA GLN A 85 -18.33 -15.08 -13.92
C GLN A 85 -19.33 -14.76 -15.04
N LEU A 86 -19.67 -13.47 -15.21
CA LEU A 86 -20.57 -13.04 -16.27
C LEU A 86 -20.00 -13.32 -17.68
N TYR A 87 -18.68 -13.17 -17.86
CA TYR A 87 -18.02 -13.53 -19.12
C TYR A 87 -18.01 -15.03 -19.42
N LEU A 88 -18.10 -15.88 -18.39
CA LEU A 88 -18.14 -17.34 -18.54
C LEU A 88 -19.57 -17.86 -18.76
N ASP A 89 -20.59 -17.04 -18.50
CA ASP A 89 -21.99 -17.34 -18.74
C ASP A 89 -22.38 -16.91 -20.16
N TYR A 90 -22.51 -17.89 -21.07
CA TYR A 90 -22.88 -17.64 -22.47
C TYR A 90 -24.32 -17.12 -22.65
N ASP A 91 -25.18 -17.31 -21.63
CA ASP A 91 -26.55 -16.83 -21.63
C ASP A 91 -26.68 -15.44 -20.95
N ALA A 92 -25.57 -14.88 -20.46
CA ALA A 92 -25.55 -13.57 -19.82
C ALA A 92 -26.07 -12.47 -20.77
N THR A 93 -27.11 -11.78 -20.32
CA THR A 93 -27.71 -10.66 -21.03
C THR A 93 -26.94 -9.37 -20.80
N ARG A 94 -27.08 -8.43 -21.73
CA ARG A 94 -26.58 -7.06 -21.54
C ARG A 94 -27.14 -6.39 -20.29
N ALA A 95 -28.40 -6.68 -19.92
CA ALA A 95 -29.02 -6.11 -18.73
C ALA A 95 -28.28 -6.55 -17.45
N GLN A 96 -27.87 -7.81 -17.36
CA GLN A 96 -27.08 -8.32 -16.22
C GLN A 96 -25.69 -7.66 -16.15
N LEU A 97 -25.05 -7.40 -17.30
CA LEU A 97 -23.79 -6.65 -17.33
C LEU A 97 -23.95 -5.24 -16.77
N GLU A 98 -24.96 -4.49 -17.25
CA GLU A 98 -25.23 -3.13 -16.78
C GLU A 98 -25.57 -3.11 -15.29
N GLU A 99 -26.31 -4.10 -14.80
CA GLU A 99 -26.62 -4.26 -13.37
C GLU A 99 -25.35 -4.47 -12.52
N VAL A 100 -24.45 -5.35 -12.95
CA VAL A 100 -23.16 -5.58 -12.27
C VAL A 100 -22.33 -4.30 -12.24
N LEU A 101 -22.22 -3.59 -13.37
CA LEU A 101 -21.43 -2.36 -13.47
C LEU A 101 -21.99 -1.23 -12.59
N THR A 102 -23.31 -1.01 -12.64
CA THR A 102 -23.98 0.04 -11.84
C THR A 102 -23.91 -0.26 -10.36
N THR A 103 -24.13 -1.52 -9.96
CA THR A 103 -23.98 -1.98 -8.58
C THR A 103 -22.55 -1.78 -8.09
N HIS A 104 -21.54 -2.11 -8.89
CA HIS A 104 -20.15 -1.90 -8.51
C HIS A 104 -19.79 -0.43 -8.33
N HIS A 105 -20.19 0.44 -9.26
CA HIS A 105 -19.95 1.87 -9.12
C HIS A 105 -20.55 2.43 -7.82
N ALA A 106 -21.74 1.99 -7.44
CA ALA A 106 -22.35 2.39 -6.17
C ALA A 106 -21.56 1.87 -4.96
N ARG A 107 -21.08 0.62 -4.99
CA ARG A 107 -20.28 0.01 -3.90
C ARG A 107 -18.92 0.67 -3.75
N VAL A 108 -18.17 0.85 -4.84
CA VAL A 108 -16.87 1.55 -4.85
C VAL A 108 -17.01 2.98 -4.34
N ARG A 109 -18.04 3.72 -4.79
CA ARG A 109 -18.29 5.09 -4.31
C ARG A 109 -18.56 5.13 -2.81
N ARG A 110 -19.34 4.19 -2.28
CA ARG A 110 -19.60 4.10 -0.83
C ARG A 110 -18.34 3.77 -0.04
N ALA A 111 -17.57 2.77 -0.48
CA ALA A 111 -16.33 2.36 0.17
C ALA A 111 -15.28 3.50 0.17
N ARG A 112 -15.13 4.21 -0.95
CA ARG A 112 -14.28 5.42 -1.01
C ARG A 112 -14.70 6.49 -0.02
N LYS A 113 -16.01 6.74 0.09
CA LYS A 113 -16.54 7.70 1.06
C LYS A 113 -16.18 7.26 2.48
N ALA A 114 -16.36 5.98 2.81
CA ALA A 114 -16.06 5.45 4.14
C ALA A 114 -14.57 5.58 4.49
N VAL A 115 -13.66 5.26 3.56
CA VAL A 115 -12.22 5.50 3.71
C VAL A 115 -11.91 6.98 3.94
N GLY A 116 -12.51 7.87 3.14
CA GLY A 116 -12.34 9.31 3.30
C GLY A 116 -12.85 9.85 4.64
N ASP A 117 -14.02 9.38 5.08
CA ASP A 117 -14.60 9.74 6.38
C ASP A 117 -13.71 9.25 7.53
N ALA A 118 -13.21 8.01 7.47
CA ALA A 118 -12.29 7.45 8.48
C ALA A 118 -10.95 8.21 8.54
N HIS A 119 -10.42 8.62 7.38
CA HIS A 119 -9.20 9.42 7.31
C HIS A 119 -9.42 10.82 7.91
N LEU A 120 -10.54 11.48 7.61
CA LEU A 120 -10.88 12.77 8.23
C LEU A 120 -11.11 12.63 9.73
N ALA A 121 -11.73 11.53 10.19
CA ALA A 121 -11.91 11.25 11.60
C ALA A 121 -10.55 11.12 12.32
N LEU A 122 -9.61 10.38 11.73
CA LEU A 122 -8.23 10.27 12.23
C LEU A 122 -7.58 11.65 12.39
N ILE A 123 -7.61 12.48 11.35
CA ILE A 123 -7.07 13.86 11.39
C ILE A 123 -7.73 14.68 12.50
N SER A 124 -9.07 14.61 12.62
CA SER A 124 -9.81 15.39 13.61
C SER A 124 -9.51 15.00 15.07
N THR A 125 -8.93 13.82 15.30
CA THR A 125 -8.52 13.35 16.64
C THR A 125 -7.09 13.77 17.03
N THR A 126 -6.30 14.26 16.08
CA THR A 126 -4.94 14.77 16.29
C THR A 126 -4.95 16.28 16.53
N THR A 127 -3.93 16.82 17.22
CA THR A 127 -3.67 18.27 17.18
C THR A 127 -3.03 18.66 15.86
N GLU A 128 -2.97 19.97 15.56
CA GLU A 128 -2.31 20.47 14.35
C GLU A 128 -0.81 20.12 14.34
N GLU A 129 -0.13 20.22 15.49
CA GLU A 129 1.30 19.89 15.59
C GLU A 129 1.55 18.39 15.46
N GLU A 130 0.72 17.55 16.08
CA GLU A 130 0.80 16.10 15.95
C GLU A 130 0.54 15.69 14.50
N TRP A 131 -0.50 16.25 13.87
CA TRP A 131 -0.82 15.99 12.48
C TRP A 131 0.31 16.43 11.55
N ALA A 132 0.90 17.62 11.74
CA ALA A 132 2.01 18.07 10.92
C ALA A 132 3.20 17.09 10.94
N VAL A 133 3.51 16.51 12.11
CA VAL A 133 4.58 15.50 12.23
C VAL A 133 4.17 14.16 11.62
N LEU A 134 2.91 13.74 11.77
CA LEU A 134 2.37 12.51 11.20
C LEU A 134 2.21 12.59 9.68
N ASP A 135 1.84 13.76 9.16
CA ASP A 135 1.67 14.07 7.74
C ASP A 135 3.02 14.25 7.06
N GLU A 136 4.02 14.90 7.68
CA GLU A 136 5.39 14.94 7.11
C GLU A 136 6.01 13.53 7.05
N ALA A 137 5.55 12.61 7.90
CA ALA A 137 5.91 11.21 7.77
C ALA A 137 5.54 10.60 6.43
N ASP A 138 4.60 11.25 5.70
CA ASP A 138 3.73 10.74 4.65
C ASP A 138 4.34 9.52 4.01
N THR A 139 4.12 8.39 4.69
CA THR A 139 4.85 7.18 4.40
C THR A 139 4.50 6.88 2.95
N GLU A 140 5.48 6.48 2.14
CA GLU A 140 5.26 6.10 0.73
C GLU A 140 4.00 5.24 0.54
N ALA A 141 3.62 4.51 1.58
CA ALA A 141 2.41 3.74 1.62
C ALA A 141 1.09 4.50 1.83
N MET A 142 1.02 5.61 2.59
CA MET A 142 -0.18 6.44 2.65
C MET A 142 -0.41 7.19 1.33
N LYS A 143 0.68 7.66 0.71
CA LYS A 143 0.67 8.13 -0.68
C LYS A 143 0.24 7.05 -1.67
N SER A 144 0.73 5.82 -1.52
CA SER A 144 0.32 4.70 -2.35
C SER A 144 -1.15 4.33 -2.15
N LEU A 145 -1.67 4.43 -0.93
CA LEU A 145 -3.08 4.22 -0.61
C LEU A 145 -3.96 5.30 -1.25
N ILE A 146 -3.56 6.57 -1.19
CA ILE A 146 -4.22 7.68 -1.88
C ILE A 146 -4.16 7.49 -3.41
N ALA A 147 -3.01 7.09 -3.94
CA ALA A 147 -2.86 6.82 -5.37
C ALA A 147 -3.74 5.64 -5.82
N LEU A 148 -3.87 4.59 -5.00
CA LEU A 148 -4.78 3.47 -5.24
C LEU A 148 -6.23 3.95 -5.26
N LEU A 149 -6.62 4.79 -4.29
CA LEU A 149 -7.94 5.43 -4.25
C LEU A 149 -8.22 6.27 -5.49
N GLN A 150 -7.22 6.86 -6.13
CA GLN A 150 -7.35 7.68 -7.34
C GLN A 150 -7.37 6.84 -8.63
N ALA A 151 -6.73 5.66 -8.64
CA ALA A 151 -6.59 4.81 -9.83
C ALA A 151 -7.81 3.90 -10.12
N ILE A 152 -8.68 3.67 -9.13
CA ILE A 152 -9.87 2.78 -9.23
C ILE A 152 -11.08 3.45 -9.92
#